data_AF-A0A662Q2F2-F1
#
_entry.id   AF-A0A662Q2F2-F1
#
_cell.length_a   1.000
_cell.length_b   1.000
_cell.length_c   1.000
_cell.angle_alpha   90.00
_cell.angle_beta   90.00
_cell.angle_gamma   90.00
#
_symmetry.space_group_name_H-M   'P 1'
#
loop_
_entity.id
_entity.type
_entity.pdbx_description
1 polymer ?
#
loop_
_entity_poly.entity_id
_entity_poly.type
_entity_poly.pdbx_seq_one_letter_code
_entity_poly.pdbx_strand_id
1 'polypeptide(L)'
;MPRILLLLQPRPLGHGGGEIQLLDHSRANLNELERIFGLIGVKINSSVPCRDLTEIKRMGNADLNVVLGYGTLLAKKMEESFGIPYI
;
A
#
# COMPACT_ATOMS: atom_id res chain seq x y z
N MET A 1 18.12 -1.77 -6.16
CA MET A 1 17.22 -0.78 -5.56
C MET A 1 16.11 -1.52 -4.84
N PRO A 2 15.90 -1.27 -3.53
CA PRO A 2 14.87 -1.94 -2.75
C PRO A 2 13.45 -1.59 -3.23
N ARG A 3 12.56 -2.57 -3.23
CA ARG A 3 11.16 -2.54 -3.68
C ARG A 3 10.24 -2.59 -2.48
N ILE A 4 9.45 -1.56 -2.23
CA ILE A 4 8.53 -1.53 -1.08
C ILE A 4 7.08 -1.66 -1.54
N LEU A 5 6.30 -2.46 -0.81
CA LEU A 5 4.85 -2.47 -0.92
C LEU A 5 4.24 -1.59 0.17
N LEU A 6 3.51 -0.55 -0.23
CA LEU A 6 2.90 0.39 0.70
C LEU A 6 1.44 -0.01 0.97
N LEU A 7 1.09 -0.28 2.23
CA LEU A 7 -0.26 -0.66 2.63
C LEU A 7 -0.96 0.52 3.30
N LEU A 8 -1.74 1.28 2.52
CA LEU A 8 -2.63 2.32 3.01
C LEU A 8 -4.07 1.78 2.96
N GLN A 9 -4.73 1.60 4.09
CA GLN A 9 -6.19 1.45 4.07
C GLN A 9 -6.87 2.63 4.77
N PRO A 10 -7.80 3.32 4.09
CA PRO A 10 -8.65 4.31 4.76
C PRO A 10 -9.50 3.60 5.84
N ARG A 11 -9.86 4.33 6.90
CA ARG A 11 -10.77 3.79 7.93
C ARG A 11 -12.07 3.31 7.27
N PRO A 12 -12.59 2.13 7.64
CA PRO A 12 -13.93 1.75 7.23
C PRO A 12 -14.93 2.75 7.82
N LEU A 13 -15.69 3.43 6.96
CA LEU A 13 -16.82 4.25 7.37
C LEU A 13 -17.99 3.33 7.71
N GLY A 14 -18.58 3.51 8.90
CA GLY A 14 -19.73 2.74 9.36
C GLY A 14 -20.92 2.83 8.40
N HIS A 15 -21.72 1.76 8.34
CA HIS A 15 -22.87 1.61 7.46
C HIS A 15 -23.89 2.77 7.64
N GLY A 16 -24.03 3.60 6.61
CA GLY A 16 -25.10 4.59 6.47
C GLY A 16 -25.27 4.91 4.99
N GLY A 17 -26.45 4.65 4.44
CA GLY A 17 -26.76 4.82 3.02
C GLY A 17 -26.57 6.26 2.55
N GLY A 18 -25.76 6.43 1.52
CA GLY A 18 -25.48 7.68 0.83
C GLY A 18 -24.26 7.44 -0.06
N GLU A 19 -24.30 7.85 -1.33
CA GLU A 19 -23.18 7.70 -2.25
C GLU A 19 -21.91 8.32 -1.66
N ILE A 20 -20.91 7.49 -1.32
CA ILE A 20 -19.64 7.95 -0.74
C ILE A 20 -18.60 8.07 -1.87
N GLN A 21 -18.34 9.30 -2.31
CA GLN A 21 -17.10 9.61 -3.04
C GLN A 21 -15.92 9.50 -2.08
N LEU A 22 -15.00 8.57 -2.37
CA LEU A 22 -13.71 8.47 -1.68
C LEU A 22 -12.91 9.75 -1.99
N LEU A 23 -12.84 10.66 -1.02
CA LEU A 23 -12.05 11.88 -1.10
C LEU A 23 -10.58 11.57 -1.40
N ASP A 24 -10.13 12.08 -2.54
CA ASP A 24 -8.85 11.97 -3.20
C ASP A 24 -7.70 12.66 -2.43
N HIS A 25 -7.50 12.32 -1.15
CA HIS A 25 -6.29 12.71 -0.39
C HIS A 25 -5.25 11.58 -0.33
N SER A 26 -5.68 10.32 -0.48
CA SER A 26 -4.77 9.16 -0.43
C SER A 26 -3.83 9.08 -1.63
N ARG A 27 -4.25 9.53 -2.83
CA ARG A 27 -3.42 9.49 -4.05
C ARG A 27 -2.37 10.60 -4.11
N ALA A 28 -2.74 11.82 -3.73
CA ALA A 28 -1.78 12.92 -3.59
C ALA A 28 -0.67 12.56 -2.59
N ASN A 29 -1.05 11.89 -1.49
CA ASN A 29 -0.09 11.40 -0.50
C ASN A 29 0.81 10.28 -1.05
N LEU A 30 0.27 9.38 -1.88
CA LEU A 30 1.04 8.32 -2.54
C LEU A 30 2.09 8.86 -3.51
N ASN A 31 1.75 9.84 -4.34
CA ASN A 31 2.71 10.44 -5.28
C ASN A 31 3.87 11.13 -4.54
N GLU A 32 3.57 11.79 -3.42
CA GLU A 32 4.61 12.43 -2.60
C GLU A 32 5.48 11.40 -1.89
N LEU A 33 4.90 10.30 -1.41
CA LEU A 33 5.66 9.17 -0.89
C LEU A 33 6.54 8.54 -1.97
N GLU A 34 6.01 8.27 -3.17
CA GLU A 34 6.79 7.79 -4.31
C GLU A 34 7.97 8.73 -4.61
N ARG A 35 7.75 10.05 -4.57
CA ARG A 35 8.79 11.06 -4.75
C ARG A 35 9.86 10.97 -3.65
N ILE A 36 9.47 10.99 -2.38
CA ILE A 36 10.39 10.95 -1.22
C ILE A 36 11.20 9.65 -1.20
N PHE A 37 10.54 8.50 -1.38
CA PHE A 37 11.21 7.21 -1.47
C PHE A 37 12.16 7.15 -2.68
N GLY A 38 11.75 7.72 -3.81
CA GLY A 38 12.60 7.86 -4.99
C GLY A 38 13.88 8.65 -4.71
N LEU A 39 13.82 9.73 -3.91
CA LEU A 39 14.99 10.53 -3.52
C LEU A 39 16.01 9.73 -2.70
N ILE A 40 15.58 8.72 -1.94
CA ILE A 40 16.45 7.84 -1.15
C ILE A 40 16.76 6.51 -1.85
N GLY A 41 16.45 6.39 -3.15
CA GLY A 41 16.78 5.21 -3.96
C GLY A 41 15.86 4.00 -3.72
N VAL A 42 14.70 4.22 -3.11
CA VAL A 42 13.69 3.20 -2.83
C VAL A 42 12.58 3.30 -3.88
N LYS A 43 12.20 2.15 -4.45
CA LYS A 43 11.12 2.09 -5.43
C LYS A 43 9.85 1.54 -4.78
N ILE A 44 8.73 2.22 -4.96
CA ILE A 44 7.43 1.64 -4.62
C ILE A 44 7.07 0.61 -5.70
N ASN A 45 6.89 -0.64 -5.27
CA ASN A 45 6.56 -1.78 -6.12
C ASN A 45 5.06 -1.90 -6.36
N SER A 46 4.28 -1.66 -5.31
CA SER A 46 2.83 -1.65 -5.33
C SER A 46 2.30 -0.82 -4.17
N SER A 47 1.08 -0.32 -4.29
CA SER A 47 0.34 0.33 -3.21
C SER A 47 -1.01 -0.34 -2.99
N VAL A 48 -1.54 -0.29 -1.77
CA VAL A 48 -2.94 -0.62 -1.48
C VAL A 48 -3.63 0.68 -1.08
N PRO A 49 -4.85 0.97 -1.59
CA PRO A 49 -5.54 0.22 -2.65
C PRO A 49 -4.79 0.25 -4.00
N CYS A 50 -4.74 -0.89 -4.69
CA CYS A 50 -4.03 -1.02 -5.95
C CYS A 50 -4.70 -0.26 -7.09
N ARG A 51 -3.90 0.25 -8.02
CA ARG A 51 -4.33 0.88 -9.28
C ARG A 51 -4.99 -0.13 -10.22
N ASP A 52 -4.42 -1.33 -10.31
CA ASP A 52 -4.88 -2.40 -11.20
C ASP A 52 -4.41 -3.79 -10.72
N LEU A 53 -4.86 -4.84 -11.41
CA LEU A 53 -4.48 -6.23 -11.13
C LEU A 53 -2.99 -6.53 -11.36
N THR A 54 -2.29 -5.71 -12.14
CA THR A 54 -0.85 -5.85 -12.40
C THR A 54 -0.04 -5.40 -11.19
N GLU A 55 -0.49 -4.41 -10.44
CA GLU A 55 0.07 -4.08 -9.13
C GLU A 55 -0.08 -5.23 -8.14
N ILE A 56 -1.25 -5.88 -8.10
CA ILE A 56 -1.51 -7.04 -7.22
C ILE A 56 -0.52 -8.18 -7.51
N LYS A 57 -0.34 -8.53 -8.79
CA LYS A 57 0.62 -9.57 -9.20
C LYS A 57 2.05 -9.27 -8.77
N ARG A 58 2.42 -8.00 -8.65
CA ARG A 58 3.77 -7.58 -8.24
C ARG A 58 3.94 -7.55 -6.73
N MET A 59 2.88 -7.59 -5.92
CA MET A 59 2.99 -7.47 -4.45
C MET A 59 3.97 -8.46 -3.82
N GLY A 60 3.97 -9.72 -4.28
CA GLY A 60 4.88 -10.77 -3.81
C GLY A 60 6.36 -10.56 -4.19
N ASN A 61 6.67 -9.53 -4.97
CA ASN A 61 8.03 -9.16 -5.36
C ASN A 61 8.59 -8.01 -4.51
N ALA A 62 7.88 -7.52 -3.49
CA ALA A 62 8.43 -6.51 -2.60
C ALA A 62 9.50 -7.10 -1.66
N ASP A 63 10.47 -6.27 -1.30
CA ASP A 63 11.51 -6.60 -0.33
C ASP A 63 11.07 -6.22 1.11
N LEU A 64 10.07 -5.33 1.25
CA LEU A 64 9.48 -4.90 2.53
C LEU A 64 8.03 -4.41 2.32
N ASN A 65 7.13 -4.74 3.25
CA ASN A 65 5.82 -4.10 3.37
C ASN A 65 5.87 -2.95 4.39
N VAL A 66 5.33 -1.78 4.05
CA VAL A 66 5.21 -0.65 4.99
C VAL A 66 3.74 -0.41 5.25
N VAL A 67 3.32 -0.57 6.51
CA VAL A 67 1.92 -0.43 6.92
C VAL A 67 1.68 0.99 7.43
N LEU A 68 0.83 1.73 6.73
CA LEU A 68 0.44 3.08 7.11
C LEU A 68 -1.05 3.08 7.47
N GLY A 69 -1.32 2.94 8.77
CA GLY A 69 -2.69 2.87 9.31
C GLY A 69 -3.19 1.42 9.39
N TYR A 70 -4.28 1.12 8.69
CA TYR A 70 -4.89 -0.20 8.70
C TYR A 70 -4.30 -1.03 7.56
N GLY A 71 -3.86 -2.26 7.85
CA GLY A 71 -3.19 -3.10 6.85
C GLY A 71 -2.39 -4.27 7.42
N THR A 72 -2.22 -4.35 8.75
CA THR A 72 -1.43 -5.37 9.44
C THR A 72 -1.85 -6.80 9.11
N LEU A 73 -3.15 -7.08 8.92
CA LEU A 73 -3.62 -8.41 8.54
C LEU A 73 -3.12 -8.83 7.15
N LEU A 74 -3.12 -7.89 6.19
CA LEU A 74 -2.58 -8.14 4.86
C LEU A 74 -1.06 -8.28 4.92
N ALA A 75 -0.38 -7.42 5.67
CA ALA A 75 1.07 -7.47 5.87
C ALA A 75 1.52 -8.81 6.47
N LYS A 76 0.81 -9.30 7.49
CA LYS A 76 1.05 -10.62 8.10
C LYS A 76 0.85 -11.75 7.09
N LYS A 77 -0.22 -11.71 6.28
CA LYS A 77 -0.42 -12.71 5.21
C LYS A 77 0.68 -12.67 4.16
N MET A 78 1.19 -11.48 3.84
CA MET A 78 2.30 -11.30 2.91
C MET A 78 3.61 -11.88 3.48
N GLU A 79 3.86 -11.69 4.77
CA GLU A 79 4.98 -12.32 5.47
C GLU A 79 4.86 -13.85 5.48
N GLU A 80 3.68 -14.38 5.84
CA GLU A 80 3.42 -15.83 5.87
C GLU A 80 3.53 -16.48 4.48
N SER A 81 3.03 -15.82 3.44
CA SER A 81 2.92 -16.39 2.09
C SER A 81 4.16 -16.19 1.23
N PHE A 82 4.87 -15.07 1.42
CA PHE A 82 5.98 -14.65 0.56
C PHE A 82 7.28 -14.40 1.33
N GLY A 83 7.28 -14.50 2.66
CA GLY A 83 8.47 -14.23 3.49
C GLY A 83 8.85 -12.75 3.54
N ILE A 84 7.95 -11.84 3.16
CA ILE A 84 8.24 -10.41 3.06
C ILE A 84 7.94 -9.74 4.41
N PRO A 85 8.97 -9.20 5.10
CA PRO A 85 8.78 -8.57 6.41
C PRO A 85 7.89 -7.32 6.31
N TYR A 86 7.37 -6.85 7.44
CA TYR A 86 6.61 -5.60 7.51
C TYR A 86 6.98 -4.73 8.71
N ILE A 87 6.82 -3.41 8.54
CA ILE A 87 6.92 -2.39 9.60
C ILE A 87 5.66 -1.54 9.68
#